data_AF-A0A363RV35-F1
#
_entry.id   AF-A0A363RV35-F1
#
_cell.length_a   1.000
_cell.length_b   1.000
_cell.length_c   1.000
_cell.angle_alpha   90.00
_cell.angle_beta   90.00
_cell.angle_gamma   90.00
#
_symmetry.space_group_name_H-M   'P 1'
#
loop_
_entity.id
_entity.type
_entity.pdbx_description
1 polymer ?
#
loop_
_entity_poly.entity_id
_entity_poly.type
_entity_poly.pdbx_seq_one_letter_code
_entity_poly.pdbx_strand_id
1 'polypeptide(L)'
;MRLLSAPRHASRCQLTQSLLLLALVCCAAPAFAQKPVYRCETAGRVSYSDAPCVGAQEIDATPTQGMDKMTGKSRKGQDVQRAEHNAAFAEAIQPLTGMNADEYRVHQRRFKLSPADKLECARLDNRLPALNKSVQAAAAHDLAQAEVDLYKARKRFNDLNC
;
A
#
# COMPACT_ATOMS: atom_id res chain seq x y z
N MET A 1 -24.84 -60.26 -25.62
CA MET A 1 -25.13 -58.81 -25.62
C MET A 1 -24.58 -58.21 -24.33
N ARG A 2 -23.62 -57.29 -24.45
CA ARG A 2 -22.91 -56.61 -23.34
C ARG A 2 -23.65 -55.33 -22.98
N LEU A 3 -23.90 -55.07 -21.70
CA LEU A 3 -24.32 -53.75 -21.22
C LEU A 3 -23.25 -53.19 -20.27
N LEU A 4 -22.85 -51.97 -20.57
CA LEU A 4 -21.69 -51.26 -20.04
C LEU A 4 -21.92 -50.72 -18.62
N SER A 5 -20.93 -50.91 -17.76
CA SER A 5 -20.76 -50.21 -16.49
C SER A 5 -20.30 -48.77 -16.72
N ALA A 6 -20.92 -47.81 -16.04
CA ALA A 6 -20.53 -46.40 -16.03
C ALA A 6 -19.50 -46.11 -14.92
N PRO A 7 -18.44 -45.29 -15.15
CA PRO A 7 -17.54 -44.88 -14.08
C PRO A 7 -18.01 -43.57 -13.43
N ARG A 8 -18.18 -43.59 -12.09
CA ARG A 8 -18.41 -42.41 -11.24
C ARG A 8 -17.10 -41.96 -10.58
N HIS A 9 -16.17 -41.35 -11.33
CA HIS A 9 -14.89 -40.90 -10.73
C HIS A 9 -14.37 -39.51 -11.16
N ALA A 10 -15.15 -38.69 -11.85
CA ALA A 10 -14.66 -37.40 -12.37
C ALA A 10 -14.91 -36.16 -11.47
N SER A 11 -15.72 -36.24 -10.40
CA SER A 11 -16.20 -35.02 -9.71
C SER A 11 -15.45 -34.59 -8.45
N ARG A 12 -14.52 -35.40 -7.91
CA ARG A 12 -13.82 -35.06 -6.65
C ARG A 12 -12.52 -34.26 -6.86
N CYS A 13 -11.87 -34.34 -8.02
CA CYS A 13 -10.65 -33.58 -8.33
C CYS A 13 -10.92 -32.13 -8.74
N GLN A 14 -12.09 -31.82 -9.30
CA GLN A 14 -12.37 -30.46 -9.79
C GLN A 14 -12.67 -29.47 -8.66
N LEU A 15 -13.32 -29.92 -7.58
CA LEU A 15 -13.68 -29.07 -6.44
C LEU A 15 -12.45 -28.59 -5.63
N THR A 16 -11.42 -29.43 -5.48
CA THR A 16 -10.20 -29.05 -4.76
C THR A 16 -9.35 -28.05 -5.54
N GLN A 17 -9.37 -28.13 -6.88
CA GLN A 17 -8.62 -27.25 -7.77
C GLN A 17 -9.23 -25.83 -7.83
N SER A 18 -10.56 -25.71 -7.75
CA SER A 18 -11.25 -24.41 -7.69
C SER A 18 -11.04 -23.68 -6.36
N LEU A 19 -10.96 -24.41 -5.24
CA LEU A 19 -10.72 -23.84 -3.91
C LEU A 19 -9.28 -23.30 -3.75
N LEU A 20 -8.30 -23.96 -4.37
CA LEU A 20 -6.90 -23.49 -4.39
C LEU A 20 -6.72 -22.20 -5.21
N LEU A 21 -7.45 -22.04 -6.31
CA LEU A 21 -7.40 -20.83 -7.15
C LEU A 21 -8.06 -19.62 -6.50
N LEU A 22 -9.12 -19.81 -5.69
CA LEU A 22 -9.79 -18.72 -4.99
C LEU A 22 -8.93 -18.15 -3.84
N ALA A 23 -8.13 -18.99 -3.18
CA ALA A 23 -7.25 -18.57 -2.09
C ALA A 23 -6.05 -17.71 -2.57
N LEU A 24 -5.59 -17.91 -3.81
CA LEU A 24 -4.43 -17.19 -4.36
C LEU A 24 -4.73 -15.73 -4.72
N VAL A 25 -6.01 -15.36 -4.86
CA VAL A 25 -6.43 -14.01 -5.32
C VAL A 25 -6.48 -12.98 -4.18
N CYS A 26 -6.53 -13.40 -2.90
CA CYS A 26 -6.66 -12.48 -1.77
C CYS A 26 -5.35 -11.82 -1.29
N CYS A 27 -4.18 -12.24 -1.77
CA CYS A 27 -2.89 -11.71 -1.27
C CYS A 27 -2.38 -10.47 -2.03
N ALA A 28 -3.12 -9.93 -3.00
CA ALA A 28 -2.71 -8.76 -3.77
C ALA A 28 -3.23 -7.45 -3.16
N ALA A 29 -2.93 -7.21 -1.88
CA ALA A 29 -3.09 -5.87 -1.30
C ALA A 29 -1.79 -5.07 -1.53
N PRO A 30 -1.82 -3.89 -2.17
CA PRO A 30 -0.63 -3.06 -2.30
C PRO A 30 -0.26 -2.49 -0.94
N ALA A 31 0.88 -2.94 -0.42
CA ALA A 31 1.49 -2.44 0.81
C ALA A 31 2.20 -1.10 0.52
N PHE A 32 1.54 0.02 0.83
CA PHE A 32 2.19 1.33 0.90
C PHE A 32 1.79 2.00 2.21
N ALA A 33 2.65 1.90 3.23
CA ALA A 33 2.34 2.50 4.53
C ALA A 33 3.48 3.36 5.11
N GLN A 34 4.40 3.85 4.28
CA GLN A 34 5.18 5.06 4.58
C GLN A 34 4.50 6.27 3.94
N LYS A 35 4.55 7.45 4.57
CA LYS A 35 4.10 8.67 3.89
C LYS A 35 4.98 8.83 2.64
N PRO A 36 4.40 8.88 1.44
CA PRO A 36 5.17 9.01 0.23
C PRO A 36 5.97 10.31 0.25
N VAL A 37 7.24 10.22 -0.13
CA VAL A 37 8.06 11.41 -0.37
C VAL A 37 7.89 11.80 -1.83
N TYR A 38 7.51 13.05 -2.06
CA TYR A 38 7.28 13.55 -3.40
C TYR A 38 8.51 14.28 -3.91
N ARG A 39 8.90 13.95 -5.14
CA ARG A 39 9.86 14.72 -5.93
C ARG A 39 9.10 15.70 -6.79
N CYS A 40 9.28 16.98 -6.47
CA CYS A 40 8.67 18.10 -7.17
C CYS A 40 9.72 18.78 -8.05
N GLU A 41 9.43 18.92 -9.33
CA GLU A 41 10.22 19.75 -10.25
C GLU A 41 9.50 21.08 -10.45
N THR A 42 10.10 22.20 -10.04
CA THR A 42 9.52 23.52 -10.23
C THR A 42 10.61 24.49 -10.70
N ALA A 43 10.40 25.12 -11.85
CA ALA A 43 11.34 26.06 -12.47
C ALA A 43 12.79 25.52 -12.60
N GLY A 44 12.94 24.24 -12.95
CA GLY A 44 14.24 23.58 -13.12
C GLY A 44 14.95 23.20 -11.81
N ARG A 45 14.32 23.37 -10.65
CA ARG A 45 14.83 22.90 -9.36
C ARG A 45 14.02 21.70 -8.87
N VAL A 46 14.74 20.70 -8.38
CA VAL A 46 14.18 19.49 -7.78
C VAL A 46 14.10 19.69 -6.28
N SER A 47 12.91 19.57 -5.71
CA SER A 47 12.68 19.61 -4.26
C SER A 47 12.04 18.30 -3.80
N TYR A 48 12.50 17.77 -2.67
CA TYR A 48 11.91 16.61 -2.02
C TYR A 48 11.05 17.11 -0.87
N SER A 49 9.78 16.73 -0.83
CA SER A 49 8.85 17.17 0.20
C SER A 49 7.86 16.06 0.55
N ASP A 50 7.43 16.03 1.81
CA ASP A 50 6.33 15.20 2.28
C ASP A 50 4.95 15.77 1.88
N ALA A 51 4.93 16.98 1.30
CA ALA A 51 3.74 17.60 0.76
C ALA A 51 3.58 17.27 -0.74
N PRO A 52 2.40 16.83 -1.19
CA PRO A 52 2.17 16.56 -2.60
C PRO A 52 2.23 17.85 -3.42
N CYS A 53 2.73 17.75 -4.65
CA CYS A 53 2.74 18.81 -5.66
C CYS A 53 2.13 18.31 -6.99
N VAL A 54 1.80 19.22 -7.90
CA VAL A 54 1.27 18.86 -9.23
C VAL A 54 2.40 18.24 -10.05
N GLY A 55 2.11 17.11 -10.72
CA GLY A 55 3.12 16.36 -11.50
C GLY A 55 4.17 15.64 -10.63
N ALA A 56 3.95 15.50 -9.32
CA ALA A 56 4.89 14.86 -8.42
C ALA A 56 5.14 13.39 -8.75
N GLN A 57 6.41 13.01 -8.79
CA GLN A 57 6.80 11.61 -8.76
C GLN A 57 6.88 11.13 -7.31
N GLU A 58 6.17 10.05 -7.02
CA GLU A 58 6.18 9.39 -5.73
C GLU A 58 7.43 8.52 -5.62
N ILE A 59 8.23 8.77 -4.59
CA ILE A 59 9.47 8.05 -4.33
C ILE A 59 9.30 7.23 -3.05
N ASP A 60 9.73 5.96 -3.12
CA ASP A 60 9.88 5.14 -1.93
C ASP A 60 11.11 5.62 -1.14
N ALA A 61 10.84 6.22 0.01
CA ALA A 61 11.87 6.70 0.93
C ALA A 61 12.21 5.68 2.02
N THR A 62 11.82 4.40 1.86
CA THR A 62 12.14 3.35 2.82
C THR A 62 13.66 3.30 3.04
N PRO A 63 14.15 3.58 4.27
CA PRO A 63 15.58 3.57 4.54
C PRO A 63 16.16 2.18 4.21
N THR A 64 17.28 2.15 3.48
CA THR A 64 17.98 0.90 3.19
C THR A 64 18.48 0.29 4.50
N GLN A 65 17.93 -0.86 4.88
CA GLN A 65 18.31 -1.55 6.11
C GLN A 65 19.52 -2.46 5.86
N GLY A 66 20.46 -2.54 6.82
CA GLY A 66 21.49 -3.59 6.84
C GLY A 66 22.96 -3.14 6.84
N MET A 67 23.26 -1.85 6.65
CA MET A 67 24.65 -1.35 6.72
C MET A 67 25.07 -0.75 8.08
N ASP A 68 24.17 -0.70 9.05
CA ASP A 68 24.40 -0.01 10.32
C ASP A 68 25.27 -0.78 11.32
N LYS A 69 25.59 -2.06 11.06
CA LYS A 69 26.28 -2.96 12.00
C LYS A 69 27.77 -3.20 11.72
N MET A 70 28.33 -2.66 10.63
CA MET A 70 29.72 -2.95 10.21
C MET A 70 30.81 -2.43 11.16
N THR A 71 30.49 -1.50 12.07
CA THR A 71 31.47 -0.90 13.01
C THR A 71 31.31 -1.36 14.46
N GLY A 72 30.56 -2.45 14.71
CA GLY A 72 30.31 -2.98 16.06
C GLY A 72 29.33 -2.17 16.91
N LYS A 73 28.91 -0.98 16.45
CA LYS A 73 27.84 -0.17 17.04
C LYS A 73 26.80 0.15 15.99
N SER A 74 25.53 -0.11 16.32
CA SER A 74 24.38 0.22 15.48
C SER A 74 24.22 1.73 15.40
N ARG A 75 24.30 2.29 14.18
CA ARG A 75 24.08 3.73 13.93
C ARG A 75 22.69 4.00 13.32
N LYS A 76 21.68 3.23 13.73
CA LYS A 76 20.29 3.47 13.26
C LYS A 76 19.79 4.80 13.79
N GLY A 77 19.19 5.61 12.91
CA GLY A 77 18.46 6.81 13.32
C GLY A 77 17.26 6.47 14.21
N GLN A 78 16.79 7.43 15.00
CA GLN A 78 15.66 7.24 15.92
C GLN A 78 14.40 6.79 15.18
N ASP A 79 14.18 7.28 13.96
CA ASP A 79 12.99 6.97 13.14
C ASP A 79 13.00 5.50 12.71
N VAL A 80 14.17 4.99 12.33
CA VAL A 80 14.37 3.58 11.95
C VAL A 80 14.16 2.67 13.17
N GLN A 81 14.73 3.04 14.32
CA GLN A 81 14.54 2.28 15.56
C GLN A 81 13.07 2.21 15.97
N ARG A 82 12.34 3.34 15.86
CA ARG A 82 10.90 3.39 16.14
C ARG A 82 10.10 2.53 15.17
N ALA A 83 10.44 2.56 13.88
CA ALA A 83 9.78 1.75 12.87
C ALA A 83 9.97 0.24 13.13
N GLU A 84 11.19 -0.18 13.45
CA GLU A 84 11.50 -1.57 13.82
C GLU A 84 10.76 -2.02 15.08
N HIS A 85 10.74 -1.16 16.11
CA HIS A 85 10.02 -1.46 17.34
C HIS A 85 8.51 -1.62 17.10
N ASN A 86 7.91 -0.73 16.31
CA ASN A 86 6.49 -0.81 15.96
C ASN A 86 6.18 -2.08 15.15
N ALA A 87 7.07 -2.47 14.23
CA ALA A 87 6.91 -3.69 13.44
C ALA A 87 7.00 -4.94 14.34
N ALA A 88 7.99 -5.01 15.23
CA ALA A 88 8.13 -6.11 16.19
C ALA A 88 6.92 -6.20 17.14
N PHE A 89 6.40 -5.06 17.58
CA PHE A 89 5.19 -5.01 18.39
C PHE A 89 3.97 -5.52 17.61
N ALA A 90 3.81 -5.11 16.35
CA ALA A 90 2.70 -5.57 15.50
C ALA A 90 2.72 -7.10 15.30
N GLU A 91 3.91 -7.68 15.06
CA GLU A 91 4.09 -9.13 14.93
C GLU A 91 3.70 -9.87 16.22
N ALA A 92 4.09 -9.33 17.39
CA ALA A 92 3.76 -9.94 18.67
C ALA A 92 2.24 -9.97 18.96
N ILE A 93 1.48 -8.97 18.50
CA ILE A 93 0.03 -8.87 18.73
C ILE A 93 -0.81 -9.40 17.55
N GLN A 94 -0.18 -9.77 16.43
CA GLN A 94 -0.86 -10.27 15.24
C GLN A 94 -1.79 -11.46 15.55
N PRO A 95 -1.43 -12.46 16.39
CA PRO A 95 -2.34 -13.57 16.71
C PRO A 95 -3.61 -13.14 17.45
N LEU A 96 -3.59 -11.98 18.11
CA LEU A 96 -4.73 -11.43 18.86
C LEU A 96 -5.58 -10.49 18.01
N THR A 97 -4.93 -9.71 17.15
CA THR A 97 -5.59 -8.66 16.35
C THR A 97 -5.96 -9.11 14.94
N GLY A 98 -5.29 -10.14 14.42
CA GLY A 98 -5.35 -10.55 13.01
C GLY A 98 -4.66 -9.58 12.06
N MET A 99 -4.14 -8.44 12.52
CA MET A 99 -3.54 -7.41 11.69
C MET A 99 -2.06 -7.69 11.47
N ASN A 100 -1.59 -7.53 10.23
CA ASN A 100 -0.16 -7.50 9.94
C ASN A 100 0.47 -6.14 10.32
N ALA A 101 1.79 -6.02 10.19
CA ALA A 101 2.51 -4.80 10.55
C ALA A 101 2.07 -3.54 9.78
N ASP A 102 1.67 -3.67 8.52
CA ASP A 102 1.21 -2.55 7.69
C ASP A 102 -0.19 -2.10 8.06
N GLU A 103 -1.10 -3.06 8.24
CA GLU A 103 -2.47 -2.82 8.69
C GLU A 103 -2.47 -2.20 10.08
N TYR A 104 -1.65 -2.73 10.99
CA TYR A 104 -1.50 -2.19 12.33
C TYR A 104 -0.95 -0.75 12.30
N ARG A 105 0.02 -0.46 11.44
CA ARG A 105 0.55 0.90 11.26
C ARG A 105 -0.52 1.87 10.76
N VAL A 106 -1.32 1.47 9.77
CA VAL A 106 -2.46 2.25 9.29
C VAL A 106 -3.47 2.48 10.41
N HIS A 107 -3.80 1.42 11.17
CA HIS A 107 -4.71 1.48 12.31
C HIS A 107 -4.19 2.46 13.38
N GLN A 108 -2.92 2.40 13.76
CA GLN A 108 -2.30 3.32 14.73
C GLN A 108 -2.40 4.78 14.29
N ARG A 109 -2.09 5.08 13.02
CA ARG A 109 -2.20 6.44 12.48
C ARG A 109 -3.63 6.96 12.53
N ARG A 110 -4.57 6.12 12.09
CA ARG A 110 -5.98 6.48 11.94
C ARG A 110 -6.77 6.37 13.24
N PHE A 111 -6.20 5.81 14.31
CA PHE A 111 -6.89 5.54 15.57
C PHE A 111 -7.63 6.78 16.11
N LYS A 112 -6.96 7.94 16.07
CA LYS A 112 -7.45 9.23 16.58
C LYS A 112 -8.39 9.98 15.64
N LEU A 113 -8.56 9.50 14.40
CA LEU A 113 -9.41 10.17 13.41
C LEU A 113 -10.89 9.99 13.73
N SER A 114 -11.71 10.97 13.31
CA SER A 114 -13.16 10.86 13.39
C SER A 114 -13.66 9.71 12.50
N PRO A 115 -14.84 9.12 12.78
CA PRO A 115 -15.42 8.09 11.90
C PRO A 115 -15.60 8.56 10.45
N ALA A 116 -15.95 9.84 10.25
CA ALA A 116 -16.08 10.43 8.92
C ALA A 116 -14.74 10.50 8.19
N ASP A 117 -13.67 10.90 8.88
CA ASP A 117 -12.33 10.97 8.29
C ASP A 117 -11.77 9.57 7.99
N LYS A 118 -12.04 8.58 8.85
CA LYS A 118 -11.69 7.18 8.60
C LYS A 118 -12.34 6.65 7.32
N LEU A 119 -13.61 6.96 7.10
CA LEU A 119 -14.34 6.58 5.89
C LEU A 119 -13.76 7.27 4.65
N GLU A 120 -13.44 8.57 4.75
CA GLU A 120 -12.83 9.30 3.63
C GLU A 120 -11.43 8.80 3.31
N CYS A 121 -10.61 8.46 4.32
CA CYS A 121 -9.33 7.80 4.11
C CYS A 121 -9.49 6.48 3.35
N ALA A 122 -10.44 5.63 3.76
CA ALA A 122 -10.72 4.37 3.08
C ALA A 122 -11.18 4.59 1.62
N ARG A 123 -11.98 5.64 1.36
CA ARG A 123 -12.37 6.03 0.00
C ARG A 123 -11.15 6.46 -0.84
N LEU A 124 -10.25 7.24 -0.25
CA LEU A 124 -9.05 7.72 -0.93
C LEU A 124 -8.03 6.61 -1.18
N ASP A 125 -7.87 5.65 -0.24
CA ASP A 125 -7.03 4.45 -0.43
C ASP A 125 -7.42 3.69 -1.70
N ASN A 126 -8.72 3.57 -1.96
CA ASN A 126 -9.24 2.90 -3.16
C ASN A 126 -9.11 3.76 -4.44
N ARG A 127 -9.18 5.09 -4.30
CA ARG A 127 -9.19 6.02 -5.45
C ARG A 127 -7.79 6.39 -5.95
N LEU A 128 -6.83 6.54 -5.05
CA LEU A 128 -5.46 6.97 -5.38
C LEU A 128 -4.76 6.06 -6.41
N PRO A 129 -4.82 4.71 -6.31
CA PRO A 129 -4.21 3.84 -7.31
C PRO A 129 -4.80 4.02 -8.71
N ALA A 130 -6.11 4.24 -8.81
CA ALA A 130 -6.78 4.48 -10.08
C ALA A 130 -6.36 5.82 -10.71
N LEU A 131 -6.27 6.89 -9.90
CA LEU A 131 -5.80 8.19 -10.36
C LEU A 131 -4.33 8.18 -10.78
N ASN A 132 -3.48 7.41 -10.08
CA ASN A 132 -2.09 7.25 -10.46
C ASN A 132 -1.97 6.55 -11.82
N LYS A 133 -2.75 5.47 -12.02
CA LYS A 133 -2.83 4.78 -13.32
C LYS A 133 -3.37 5.68 -14.43
N SER A 134 -4.34 6.55 -14.15
CA SER A 134 -4.86 7.46 -15.16
C SER A 134 -3.81 8.48 -15.61
N VAL A 135 -2.97 8.99 -14.71
CA VAL A 135 -1.84 9.86 -15.09
C VAL A 135 -0.84 9.11 -15.95
N GLN A 136 -0.50 7.87 -15.57
CA GLN A 136 0.46 7.05 -16.33
C GLN A 136 -0.05 6.66 -17.73
N ALA A 137 -1.37 6.56 -17.92
CA ALA A 137 -1.99 6.21 -19.19
C ALA A 137 -2.50 7.41 -20.00
N ALA A 138 -2.47 8.62 -19.46
CA ALA A 138 -3.07 9.80 -20.09
C ALA A 138 -2.30 10.23 -21.34
N ALA A 139 -3.05 10.59 -22.38
CA ALA A 139 -2.50 11.29 -23.54
C ALA A 139 -2.15 12.74 -23.16
N ALA A 140 -1.26 13.38 -23.95
CA ALA A 140 -0.74 14.72 -23.65
C ALA A 140 -1.82 15.80 -23.42
N HIS A 141 -3.00 15.66 -24.04
CA HIS A 141 -4.10 16.61 -23.88
C HIS A 141 -4.87 16.45 -22.56
N ASP A 142 -4.93 15.23 -22.01
CA ASP A 142 -5.65 14.93 -20.76
C ASP A 142 -4.72 14.90 -19.53
N LEU A 143 -3.41 14.82 -19.76
CA LEU A 143 -2.40 14.65 -18.71
C LEU A 143 -2.50 15.72 -17.62
N ALA A 144 -2.61 16.99 -17.99
CA ALA A 144 -2.69 18.09 -17.02
C ALA A 144 -3.91 17.97 -16.10
N GLN A 145 -5.06 17.54 -16.63
CA GLN A 145 -6.26 17.35 -15.84
C GLN A 145 -6.13 16.14 -14.91
N ALA A 146 -5.60 15.02 -15.42
CA ALA A 146 -5.34 13.82 -14.62
C ALA A 146 -4.37 14.10 -13.46
N GLU A 147 -3.31 14.89 -13.69
CA GLU A 147 -2.34 15.28 -12.67
C GLU A 147 -2.96 16.18 -11.58
N VAL A 148 -3.82 17.11 -11.97
CA VAL A 148 -4.55 17.98 -11.03
C VAL A 148 -5.48 17.16 -10.15
N ASP A 149 -6.17 16.16 -10.71
CA ASP A 149 -7.08 15.30 -9.95
C ASP A 149 -6.33 14.38 -8.98
N LEU A 150 -5.19 13.83 -9.42
CA LEU A 150 -4.29 13.09 -8.54
C LEU A 150 -3.74 13.96 -7.41
N TYR A 151 -3.31 15.20 -7.72
CA TYR A 151 -2.83 16.16 -6.72
C TYR A 151 -3.90 16.46 -5.67
N LYS A 152 -5.13 16.78 -6.08
CA LYS A 152 -6.24 17.06 -5.15
C LYS A 152 -6.50 15.89 -4.21
N ALA A 153 -6.50 14.67 -4.74
CA ALA A 153 -6.70 13.46 -3.95
C ALA A 153 -5.55 13.23 -2.94
N ARG A 154 -4.28 13.35 -3.40
CA ARG A 154 -3.09 13.23 -2.53
C ARG A 154 -3.06 14.31 -1.44
N LYS A 155 -3.41 15.54 -1.78
CA LYS A 155 -3.51 16.65 -0.82
C LYS A 155 -4.55 16.32 0.26
N ARG A 156 -5.76 15.90 -0.14
CA ARG A 156 -6.81 15.54 0.81
C ARG A 156 -6.38 14.38 1.72
N PHE A 157 -5.69 13.39 1.17
CA PHE A 157 -5.15 12.26 1.93
C PHE A 157 -4.16 12.72 3.01
N ASN A 158 -3.24 13.61 2.65
CA ASN A 158 -2.27 14.16 3.59
C ASN A 158 -2.92 15.08 4.64
N ASP A 159 -3.87 15.94 4.23
CA ASP A 159 -4.59 16.86 5.13
C ASP A 159 -5.37 16.10 6.22
N LEU A 160 -5.93 14.94 5.88
CA LEU A 160 -6.66 14.07 6.81
C LEU A 160 -5.73 13.21 7.69
N ASN A 161 -4.42 13.23 7.45
CA ASN A 161 -3.46 12.31 8.06
C ASN A 161 -3.86 10.84 7.94
N CYS A 162 -4.38 10.50 6.76
CA CYS A 162 -4.35 9.13 6.28
C CYS A 162 -2.87 8.69 6.13
#